data_AF-A0AA43IAE2-F1
#
_entry.id   AF-A0AA43IAE2-F1
#
_cell.length_a   1.000
_cell.length_b   1.000
_cell.length_c   1.000
_cell.angle_alpha   90.00
_cell.angle_beta   90.00
_cell.angle_gamma   90.00
#
_symmetry.space_group_name_H-M   'P 1'
#
loop_
_entity.id
_entity.type
_entity.pdbx_description
1 polymer ?
#
loop_
_entity_poly.entity_id
_entity_poly.type
_entity_poly.pdbx_seq_one_letter_code
_entity_poly.pdbx_strand_id
1 'polypeptide(L)' 'MGLLSRLFKKEQNQQEPPKIQENPPEITTEWQELPAFIETDPAEYELVSVLATAIAAGDHPESEFVV' A
#
# COMPACT_ATOMS: atom_id res chain seq x y z
N MET A 1 12.13 -35.75 -20.09
CA MET A 1 12.07 -34.28 -20.01
C MET A 1 11.45 -33.88 -18.67
N GLY A 2 12.23 -33.44 -17.68
CA GLY A 2 11.72 -33.21 -16.32
C GLY A 2 12.51 -32.20 -15.49
N LEU A 3 13.26 -31.33 -16.15
CA LEU A 3 14.13 -30.35 -15.47
C LEU A 3 13.37 -29.09 -15.02
N LEU A 4 12.25 -28.75 -15.68
CA LEU A 4 11.49 -27.51 -15.39
C LEU A 4 10.44 -27.69 -14.30
N SER A 5 9.93 -28.90 -14.07
CA SER A 5 8.92 -29.17 -13.03
C SER A 5 9.44 -29.07 -11.60
N ARG A 6 10.77 -29.06 -11.41
CA ARG A 6 11.41 -28.85 -10.11
C ARG A 6 11.64 -27.37 -9.77
N LEU A 7 11.60 -26.48 -10.76
CA LEU A 7 11.84 -25.05 -10.57
C LEU A 7 10.55 -24.26 -10.27
N PHE A 8 9.39 -24.79 -10.68
CA PHE A 8 8.08 -24.20 -10.38
C PHE A 8 7.34 -24.94 -9.25
N LYS A 9 8.08 -25.60 -8.35
CA LYS A 9 7.48 -26.13 -7.11
C LYS A 9 7.27 -24.98 -6.13
N LYS A 10 6.27 -24.14 -6.42
CA LYS A 10 5.69 -23.22 -5.44
C LYS A 10 4.94 -24.09 -4.44
N GLU A 11 5.57 -24.34 -3.29
CA GLU A 11 4.85 -24.76 -2.09
C GLU A 11 3.75 -23.70 -1.87
N GLN A 12 2.49 -24.09 -2.09
CA GLN A 12 1.34 -23.32 -1.68
C GLN A 12 1.29 -23.36 -0.16
N ASN A 13 2.20 -22.64 0.49
CA ASN A 13 1.96 -22.17 1.83
C ASN A 13 0.84 -21.15 1.69
N GLN A 14 -0.40 -21.62 1.83
CA GLN A 14 -1.57 -20.79 2.01
C GLN A 14 -1.44 -20.10 3.37
N GLN A 15 -0.50 -19.17 3.49
CA GLN A 15 -0.68 -18.07 4.40
C GLN A 15 -1.72 -17.20 3.72
N GLU A 16 -2.96 -17.33 4.18
CA GLU A 16 -3.96 -16.30 3.94
C GLU A 16 -3.28 -14.95 4.26
N PRO A 17 -3.36 -13.94 3.37
CA PRO A 17 -2.92 -12.61 3.74
C PRO A 17 -3.55 -12.25 5.09
N PRO A 18 -2.86 -11.52 5.98
CA PRO A 18 -3.39 -11.20 7.29
C PRO A 18 -4.81 -10.70 7.09
N LYS A 19 -5.77 -11.43 7.66
CA LYS A 19 -7.19 -11.11 7.58
C LYS A 19 -7.34 -9.82 8.36
N ILE A 20 -7.19 -8.70 7.68
CA ILE A 20 -7.53 -7.39 8.22
C ILE A 20 -8.98 -7.58 8.65
N GLN A 21 -9.23 -7.55 9.96
CA GLN A 21 -10.58 -7.42 10.46
C GLN A 21 -11.01 -6.03 10.02
N GLU A 22 -11.51 -5.95 8.78
CA GLU A 22 -12.28 -4.82 8.29
C GLU A 22 -13.55 -4.84 9.11
N ASN A 23 -13.49 -4.27 10.32
CA ASN A 23 -14.66 -3.62 10.87
C ASN A 23 -14.89 -2.48 9.88
N PRO A 24 -15.89 -2.56 8.99
CA PRO A 24 -16.11 -1.49 8.03
C PRO A 24 -16.27 -0.23 8.87
N PRO A 25 -15.49 0.84 8.64
CA PRO A 25 -15.78 2.09 9.31
C PRO A 25 -17.25 2.40 9.02
N GLU A 26 -18.03 2.77 10.03
CA GLU A 26 -19.34 3.34 9.81
C GLU A 26 -19.11 4.60 8.97
N ILE A 27 -19.32 4.49 7.65
CA ILE A 27 -19.08 5.59 6.71
C ILE A 27 -20.21 6.59 6.95
N THR A 28 -19.98 7.53 7.85
CA THR A 28 -20.87 8.66 8.06
C THR A 28 -20.57 9.72 6.99
N THR A 29 -21.62 10.38 6.49
CA THR A 29 -21.48 11.46 5.49
C THR A 29 -21.03 12.79 6.12
N GLU A 30 -20.83 12.82 7.44
CA GLU A 30 -20.42 14.01 8.16
C GLU A 30 -18.91 14.24 8.03
N TRP A 31 -18.53 15.48 7.75
CA TRP A 31 -17.12 15.86 7.72
C TRP A 31 -16.55 15.82 9.13
N GLN A 32 -15.46 15.08 9.31
CA GLN A 32 -14.70 15.06 10.55
C GLN A 32 -13.50 15.98 10.44
N GLU A 33 -13.29 16.83 11.45
CA GLU A 33 -12.08 17.64 11.54
C GLU A 33 -10.88 16.75 11.88
N LEU A 34 -9.83 16.87 11.06
CA LEU A 34 -8.54 16.20 11.28
C LEU A 34 -7.50 17.20 11.77
N PRO A 35 -6.57 16.78 12.64
CA PRO A 35 -5.45 17.61 13.02
C PRO A 35 -4.57 17.91 11.79
N ALA A 36 -3.84 19.03 11.84
CA ALA A 36 -2.93 19.42 10.77
C ALA A 36 -1.79 18.41 10.54
N PHE A 37 -1.47 17.59 11.54
CA PHE A 37 -0.42 16.59 11.48
C PHE A 37 -0.77 15.38 12.35
N ILE A 38 -0.46 14.19 11.85
CA ILE A 38 -0.55 12.92 12.56
C ILE A 38 0.84 12.30 12.51
N GLU A 39 1.42 12.05 13.67
CA GLU A 39 2.71 11.37 13.76
C GLU A 39 2.57 9.93 13.23
N THR A 40 3.55 9.51 12.41
CA THR A 40 3.71 8.12 12.00
C THR A 40 5.17 7.68 12.15
N ASP A 41 5.39 6.37 12.11
CA ASP A 41 6.72 5.77 12.18
C ASP A 41 7.59 6.30 11.03
N PRO A 42 8.78 6.86 11.31
CA PRO A 42 9.73 7.28 10.28
C PRO A 42 10.07 6.21 9.24
N ALA A 43 9.95 4.92 9.60
CA ALA A 43 10.15 3.81 8.67
C ALA A 43 9.11 3.78 7.53
N GLU A 44 7.96 4.42 7.69
CA GLU A 44 6.89 4.47 6.69
C GLU A 44 7.00 5.66 5.73
N TYR A 45 7.84 6.66 6.03
CA TYR A 45 7.86 7.93 5.30
C TYR A 45 8.18 7.75 3.82
N GLU A 46 9.16 6.90 3.50
CA GLU A 46 9.56 6.62 2.13
C GLU A 46 8.40 6.01 1.33
N LEU A 47 7.75 4.98 1.90
CA LEU A 47 6.64 4.30 1.25
C LEU A 47 5.48 5.25 0.97
N VAL A 48 5.06 6.02 1.97
CA VAL A 48 3.95 6.96 1.83
C VAL A 48 4.27 8.07 0.82
N SER A 49 5.52 8.56 0.81
CA SER A 49 5.97 9.58 -0.15
C SER A 49 5.88 9.07 -1.60
N VAL A 50 6.33 7.84 -1.84
CA VAL A 50 6.23 7.21 -3.17
C VAL A 50 4.78 6.99 -3.58
N LEU A 51 3.92 6.49 -2.67
CA LEU A 51 2.50 6.28 -2.95
C LEU A 51 1.78 7.59 -3.30
N ALA A 52 1.96 8.63 -2.49
CA ALA A 52 1.36 9.94 -2.72
C ALA A 52 1.83 10.53 -4.06
N THR A 53 3.12 10.40 -4.36
CA THR A 53 3.67 10.93 -5.62
C THR A 53 3.18 10.15 -6.84
N ALA A 54 3.05 8.82 -6.74
CA ALA A 54 2.49 8.01 -7.84
C ALA A 54 1.04 8.36 -8.14
N ILE A 55 0.23 8.67 -7.12
CA ILE A 55 -1.14 9.15 -7.30
C ILE A 55 -1.14 10.53 -7.97
N ALA A 56 -0.33 11.46 -7.47
CA ALA A 56 -0.23 12.81 -8.01
C ALA A 56 0.30 12.83 -9.46
N ALA A 57 1.24 11.95 -9.81
CA ALA A 57 1.77 11.81 -11.17
C ALA A 57 0.72 11.31 -12.16
N GLY A 58 -0.33 10.63 -11.69
CA GLY A 58 -1.49 10.30 -12.53
C GLY A 58 -2.22 11.52 -13.07
N ASP A 59 -2.27 12.60 -12.29
CA ASP A 59 -2.88 13.88 -12.68
C ASP A 59 -1.85 14.85 -13.31
N HIS A 60 -0.59 14.77 -12.87
CA HIS A 60 0.53 15.58 -13.34
C HIS A 60 1.69 14.70 -13.85
N PRO A 61 1.61 14.17 -15.08
CA PRO A 61 2.55 13.15 -15.59
C PRO A 61 3.97 13.67 -15.84
N GLU A 62 4.14 14.97 -16.01
CA GLU A 62 5.46 15.60 -16.21
C GLU A 62 6.18 15.90 -14.88
N SER A 63 5.53 15.65 -13.74
CA SER A 63 6.13 15.86 -12.42
C SER A 63 6.97 14.64 -12.01
N GLU A 64 8.06 14.89 -11.29
CA GLU A 64 8.97 13.85 -10.78
C GLU A 64 9.21 13.98 -9.28
N PHE A 65 9.43 12.84 -8.61
CA PHE A 65 9.89 12.79 -7.23
C PHE A 65 11.43 12.87 -7.21
N VAL A 66 12.00 13.89 -6.58
CA VAL A 66 13.45 14.11 -6.49
C VAL A 66 13.89 14.10 -5.03
N VAL A 67 14.95 13.35 -4.72
CA VAL A 67 15.50 13.14 -3.36
C VAL A 67 16.95 13.61 -3.30
#